data_AF-A0A0J1GEQ3-F1
#
_entry.id   AF-A0A0J1GEQ3-F1
#
_cell.length_a   1.000
_cell.length_b   1.000
_cell.length_c   1.000
_cell.angle_alpha   90.00
_cell.angle_beta   90.00
_cell.angle_gamma   90.00
#
_symmetry.space_group_name_H-M   'P 1'
#
loop_
_entity.id
_entity.type
_entity.pdbx_description
1 polymer ?
#
loop_
_entity_poly.entity_id
_entity_poly.type
_entity_poly.pdbx_seq_one_letter_code
_entity_poly.pdbx_strand_id
1 'polypeptide(L)'
;MRIVKDQTPSKEEIAFLTNLSETEFPCLEISALYFKRWNIEEDYNTLKNKLKFESITGEASIYVYQDFWSQILVYNMAEDVLRSANNELQEQEKKEYSF
;
A
#
# COMPACT_ATOMS: atom_id res chain seq x y z
N MET A 1 -8.62 -18.45 -14.87
CA MET A 1 -8.90 -16.99 -14.95
C MET A 1 -10.41 -16.81 -14.82
N ARG A 2 -10.87 -15.96 -13.92
CA ARG A 2 -12.30 -15.70 -13.67
C ARG A 2 -12.55 -14.21 -13.46
N ILE A 3 -13.81 -13.83 -13.65
CA ILE A 3 -14.31 -12.47 -13.42
C ILE A 3 -15.10 -12.49 -12.12
N VAL A 4 -14.80 -11.53 -11.24
CA VAL A 4 -15.48 -11.32 -9.97
C VAL A 4 -16.14 -9.95 -10.03
N LYS A 5 -17.43 -9.85 -9.72
CA LYS A 5 -18.17 -8.58 -9.74
C LYS A 5 -18.43 -8.13 -8.32
N ASP A 6 -18.30 -6.83 -8.08
CA ASP A 6 -18.60 -6.20 -6.79
C ASP A 6 -19.10 -4.76 -6.99
N GLN A 7 -19.45 -4.08 -5.90
CA GLN A 7 -19.83 -2.68 -5.87
C GLN A 7 -18.90 -1.88 -4.96
N THR A 8 -18.53 -0.68 -5.39
CA THR A 8 -17.79 0.26 -4.54
C THR A 8 -18.67 0.80 -3.41
N PRO A 9 -18.08 1.45 -2.39
CA PRO A 9 -18.84 2.24 -1.42
C PRO A 9 -19.71 3.34 -2.06
N SER A 10 -19.34 3.83 -3.24
CA SER A 10 -20.11 4.78 -4.06
C SER A 10 -21.24 4.13 -4.89
N LYS A 11 -21.46 2.81 -4.78
CA LYS A 11 -22.42 1.98 -5.55
C LYS A 11 -22.12 1.89 -7.05
N GLU A 12 -20.88 2.10 -7.45
CA GLU A 12 -20.44 1.89 -8.82
C GLU A 12 -20.07 0.41 -9.01
N GLU A 13 -20.49 -0.19 -10.14
CA GLU A 13 -20.13 -1.57 -10.46
C GLU A 13 -18.64 -1.68 -10.81
N ILE A 14 -17.94 -2.64 -10.20
CA ILE A 14 -16.57 -2.99 -10.53
C ILE A 14 -16.48 -4.48 -10.89
N ALA A 15 -15.61 -4.79 -11.85
CA ALA A 15 -15.26 -6.15 -12.21
C ALA A 15 -13.75 -6.38 -12.06
N PHE A 16 -13.37 -7.40 -11.30
CA PHE A 16 -11.99 -7.85 -11.11
C PHE A 16 -11.70 -9.05 -12.01
N LEU A 17 -10.58 -9.02 -12.73
CA LEU A 17 -10.05 -10.17 -13.45
C LEU A 17 -8.94 -10.81 -12.62
N THR A 18 -9.08 -12.09 -12.28
CA THR A 18 -8.10 -12.78 -11.42
C THR A 18 -7.85 -14.22 -11.86
N ASN A 19 -6.64 -14.71 -11.58
CA ASN A 19 -6.27 -16.12 -11.69
C ASN A 19 -6.42 -16.88 -10.37
N LEU A 20 -6.81 -16.21 -9.27
CA LEU A 20 -7.01 -16.81 -7.96
C LEU A 20 -8.23 -17.74 -7.94
N SER A 21 -8.08 -18.88 -7.27
CA SER A 21 -9.09 -19.93 -7.20
C SER A 21 -10.32 -19.47 -6.41
N GLU A 22 -11.49 -20.00 -6.77
CA GLU A 22 -12.74 -19.70 -6.07
C GLU A 22 -12.86 -20.39 -4.72
N THR A 23 -12.25 -21.56 -4.59
CA THR A 23 -12.26 -22.36 -3.38
C THR A 23 -11.40 -21.76 -2.28
N GLU A 24 -10.26 -21.13 -2.63
CA GLU A 24 -9.34 -20.54 -1.66
C GLU A 24 -9.61 -19.05 -1.43
N PHE A 25 -10.14 -18.33 -2.42
CA PHE A 25 -10.38 -16.88 -2.34
C PHE A 25 -11.82 -16.53 -2.71
N PRO A 26 -12.73 -16.37 -1.73
CA PRO A 26 -14.09 -15.90 -1.97
C PRO A 26 -14.15 -14.50 -2.61
N CYS A 27 -15.27 -14.18 -3.25
CA CYS A 27 -15.51 -12.89 -3.92
C CYS A 27 -15.17 -11.67 -3.05
N LEU A 28 -15.61 -11.68 -1.79
CA LEU A 28 -15.40 -10.58 -0.84
C LEU A 28 -13.92 -10.36 -0.50
N GLU A 29 -13.12 -11.43 -0.46
CA GLU A 29 -11.68 -11.34 -0.22
C GLU A 29 -10.92 -10.79 -1.42
N ILE A 30 -11.36 -11.06 -2.65
CA ILE A 30 -10.78 -10.47 -3.86
C ILE A 30 -10.93 -8.94 -3.84
N SER A 31 -12.12 -8.46 -3.47
CA SER A 31 -12.38 -7.03 -3.35
C SER A 31 -11.53 -6.39 -2.24
N ALA A 32 -11.52 -6.97 -1.04
CA ALA A 32 -10.70 -6.51 0.07
C ALA A 32 -9.20 -6.50 -0.27
N LEU A 33 -8.70 -7.53 -0.97
CA LEU A 33 -7.33 -7.61 -1.45
C LEU A 33 -7.02 -6.50 -2.45
N TYR A 34 -7.92 -6.25 -3.40
CA TYR A 34 -7.74 -5.18 -4.38
C TYR A 34 -7.71 -3.80 -3.71
N PHE A 35 -8.56 -3.55 -2.71
CA PHE A 35 -8.55 -2.30 -1.97
C PHE A 35 -7.25 -2.03 -1.21
N LYS A 36 -6.51 -3.07 -0.81
CA LYS A 36 -5.15 -2.89 -0.25
C LYS A 36 -4.18 -2.23 -1.24
N ARG A 37 -4.42 -2.30 -2.55
CA ARG A 37 -3.64 -1.58 -3.56
C ARG A 37 -3.81 -0.07 -3.45
N TRP A 38 -4.98 0.42 -3.06
CA TRP A 38 -5.31 1.85 -3.12
C TRP A 38 -4.30 2.72 -2.37
N ASN A 39 -3.81 2.23 -1.23
CA ASN A 39 -2.81 2.92 -0.42
C ASN A 39 -1.52 3.26 -1.18
N ILE A 40 -1.20 2.54 -2.25
CA ILE A 40 0.02 2.80 -3.04
C ILE A 40 0.02 4.20 -3.68
N GLU A 41 -1.15 4.79 -3.94
CA GLU A 41 -1.24 6.14 -4.52
C GLU A 41 -0.79 7.21 -3.52
N GLU A 42 -1.11 7.03 -2.24
CA GLU A 42 -0.63 7.91 -1.17
C GLU A 42 0.87 7.73 -0.92
N ASP A 43 1.38 6.51 -1.04
CA ASP A 43 2.81 6.19 -0.92
C ASP A 43 3.61 6.87 -2.05
N TYR A 44 3.13 6.76 -3.30
CA TYR A 44 3.75 7.46 -4.44
C TYR A 44 3.72 8.97 -4.28
N ASN A 45 2.63 9.53 -3.75
CA ASN A 45 2.54 10.95 -3.46
C ASN A 45 3.57 11.36 -2.39
N THR A 46 3.74 10.57 -1.34
CA THR A 46 4.75 10.80 -0.30
C THR A 46 6.17 10.74 -0.86
N LEU A 47 6.50 9.71 -1.64
CA LEU A 47 7.80 9.58 -2.31
C LEU A 47 8.09 10.80 -3.18
N LYS A 48 7.20 11.15 -4.09
CA LYS A 48 7.41 12.28 -5.01
C LYS A 48 7.48 13.63 -4.30
N ASN A 49 6.53 13.93 -3.42
CA ASN A 49 6.35 15.28 -2.92
C ASN A 49 7.08 15.55 -1.59
N LYS A 50 7.12 14.58 -0.68
CA LYS A 50 7.78 14.74 0.63
C LYS A 50 9.25 14.35 0.56
N LEU A 51 9.56 13.21 -0.05
CA LEU A 51 10.95 12.74 -0.20
C LEU A 51 11.65 13.31 -1.43
N LYS A 52 10.94 14.05 -2.27
CA LYS A 52 11.49 14.70 -3.48
C LYS A 52 12.19 13.69 -4.39
N PHE A 53 11.52 12.57 -4.64
CA PHE A 53 12.03 11.44 -5.40
C PHE A 53 12.67 11.76 -6.76
N GLU A 54 12.21 12.83 -7.39
CA GLU A 54 12.68 13.27 -8.71
C GLU A 54 13.90 14.21 -8.62
N SER A 55 14.37 14.56 -7.42
CA SER A 55 15.53 15.41 -7.18
C SER A 55 16.82 14.59 -7.12
N ILE A 56 17.31 14.25 -8.31
CA ILE A 56 18.53 13.45 -8.49
C ILE A 56 19.77 14.32 -8.25
N THR A 57 20.76 13.77 -7.56
CA THR A 57 21.96 14.48 -7.10
C THR A 57 23.10 14.51 -8.13
N GLY A 58 23.03 13.72 -9.21
CA GLY A 58 24.07 13.65 -10.23
C GLY A 58 23.57 13.34 -11.64
N GLU A 59 24.39 13.67 -12.64
CA GLU A 59 24.04 13.56 -14.07
C GLU A 59 24.26 12.15 -14.64
N ALA A 60 25.17 11.37 -14.04
CA ALA A 60 25.44 10.01 -14.50
C ALA A 60 24.33 9.05 -14.05
N SER A 61 24.00 8.07 -14.91
CA SER A 61 22.94 7.09 -14.65
C SER A 61 23.14 6.30 -13.35
N ILE A 62 24.38 6.09 -12.92
CA ILE A 62 24.67 5.42 -11.64
C ILE A 62 24.12 6.19 -10.43
N TYR A 63 24.16 7.53 -10.45
CA TYR A 63 23.62 8.35 -9.37
C TYR A 63 22.09 8.28 -9.32
N VAL A 64 21.43 8.21 -10.48
CA VAL A 64 19.99 7.97 -10.59
C VAL A 64 19.59 6.70 -9.84
N TYR A 65 20.29 5.58 -10.09
CA TYR A 65 19.99 4.31 -9.44
C TYR A 65 20.30 4.36 -7.94
N GLN A 66 21.42 4.95 -7.54
CA GLN A 66 21.80 5.05 -6.13
C GLN A 66 20.80 5.90 -5.32
N ASP A 67 20.39 7.04 -5.85
CA ASP A 67 19.39 7.90 -5.21
C ASP A 67 18.04 7.21 -5.14
N PHE A 68 17.63 6.52 -6.21
CA PHE A 68 16.41 5.71 -6.21
C PHE A 68 16.42 4.66 -5.11
N TRP A 69 17.44 3.80 -5.07
CA TRP A 69 17.48 2.69 -4.11
C TRP A 69 17.61 3.15 -2.66
N SER A 70 18.43 4.18 -2.40
CA SER A 70 18.60 4.72 -1.06
C SER A 70 17.31 5.35 -0.53
N GLN A 71 16.59 6.11 -1.36
CA GLN A 71 15.32 6.73 -0.97
C GLN A 71 14.22 5.69 -0.70
N ILE A 72 14.10 4.66 -1.55
CA ILE A 72 13.14 3.57 -1.32
C ILE A 72 13.47 2.81 -0.03
N LEU A 73 14.75 2.56 0.24
CA LEU A 73 15.18 1.87 1.47
C LEU A 73 14.82 2.68 2.72
N VAL A 74 15.16 3.97 2.74
CA VAL A 74 14.86 4.86 3.87
C VAL A 74 13.35 4.99 4.08
N TYR A 75 12.60 5.12 2.99
CA TYR A 75 11.13 5.15 3.04
C TYR A 75 10.57 3.87 3.68
N ASN A 76 10.99 2.69 3.23
CA ASN A 76 10.53 1.43 3.79
C ASN A 76 10.88 1.27 5.28
N MET A 77 12.06 1.74 5.70
CA MET A 77 12.44 1.75 7.12
C MET A 77 11.54 2.66 7.95
N ALA A 78 11.23 3.86 7.44
CA ALA A 78 10.33 4.80 8.12
C ALA A 78 8.91 4.23 8.23
N GLU A 79 8.38 3.64 7.16
CA GLU A 79 7.06 3.00 7.16
C GLU A 79 6.99 1.81 8.13
N ASP A 80 8.07 1.02 8.26
CA ASP A 80 8.11 -0.09 9.21
C ASP A 80 8.06 0.39 10.67
N VAL A 81 8.79 1.46 10.99
CA VAL A 81 8.76 2.08 12.33
C VAL A 81 7.37 2.66 12.61
N LEU A 82 6.78 3.39 11.65
CA LEU A 82 5.44 3.96 11.79
C LEU A 82 4.38 2.87 11.98
N ARG A 83 4.45 1.79 11.20
CA ARG A 83 3.56 0.65 11.33
C ARG A 83 3.68 -0.04 12.69
N SER A 84 4.90 -0.21 13.18
CA SER A 84 5.14 -0.78 14.51
C SER A 84 4.49 0.07 15.61
N ALA A 85 4.71 1.39 15.57
CA ALA A 85 4.09 2.31 16.52
C ALA A 85 2.55 2.32 16.45
N ASN A 86 1.98 2.31 15.23
CA ASN A 86 0.53 2.27 15.05
C ASN A 86 -0.09 0.97 15.56
N ASN A 87 0.58 -0.17 15.39
CA ASN A 87 0.12 -1.45 15.92
C ASN A 87 0.09 -1.42 17.45
N GLU A 88 1.12 -0.87 18.10
CA GLU A 88 1.17 -0.71 19.55
C GLU A 88 0.02 0.15 20.07
N LEU A 89 -0.27 1.29 19.41
CA LEU A 89 -1.40 2.16 19.76
C LEU A 89 -2.75 1.43 19.64
N GLN A 90 -2.97 0.69 18.54
CA GLN A 90 -4.20 -0.08 18.36
C GLN A 90 -4.39 -1.17 19.42
N GLU A 91 -3.30 -1.80 19.88
CA GLU A 91 -3.36 -2.76 20.97
C GLU A 91 -3.68 -2.11 22.32
N GLN A 92 -3.22 -0.88 22.56
CA GLN A 92 -3.54 -0.12 23.77
C GLN A 92 -5.02 0.31 23.79
N GLU A 93 -5.52 0.86 22.68
CA GLU A 93 -6.93 1.25 22.56
C GLU A 93 -7.88 0.06 22.79
N LYS A 94 -7.58 -1.11 22.21
CA LYS A 94 -8.37 -2.33 22.43
C LYS A 94 -8.41 -2.78 23.90
N LYS A 95 -7.34 -2.55 24.67
CA LYS A 95 -7.29 -2.85 26.10
C LYS A 95 -8.11 -1.85 26.92
N GLU A 96 -8.15 -0.59 26.51
CA GLU A 96 -8.88 0.48 27.19
C GLU A 96 -10.41 0.37 27.02
N TYR A 97 -10.89 -0.11 25.85
CA TYR A 97 -12.31 -0.33 25.58
C TYR A 97 -12.84 -1.72 25.97
N SER A 98 -12.02 -2.57 26.61
CA SER A 98 -12.39 -3.92 27.06
C SER A 98 -12.82 -3.98 28.55
N PHE A 99 -13.16 -2.85 29.16
CA PHE A 99 -13.72 -2.76 30.52
C PHE A 99 -15.26 -2.78 30.51
#